data_AF-A0A158BQA5-F1
#
_entry.id   AF-A0A158BQA5-F1
#
_cell.length_a   1.000
_cell.length_b   1.000
_cell.length_c   1.000
_cell.angle_alpha   90.00
_cell.angle_beta   90.00
_cell.angle_gamma   90.00
#
_symmetry.space_group_name_H-M   'P 1'
#
loop_
_entity.id
_entity.type
_entity.pdbx_description
1 polymer ?
#
loop_
_entity_poly.entity_id
_entity_poly.type
_entity_poly.pdbx_seq_one_letter_code
_entity_poly.pdbx_strand_id
1 'polypeptide(L)'
;MKTLTIIDLPKTEELDSRAMSAVRGGSGLSYGYVFPSFDISKFSASFNVQQLAQQSQNTQVDNGNNVAFANGITADTDPVQKAKNTSNINLGSFGLPSA
;
A
#
# COMPACT_ATOMS: atom_id res chain seq x y z
N MET A 1 -9.19 -76.71 21.38
CA MET A 1 -8.63 -75.96 20.23
C MET A 1 -9.77 -75.40 19.40
N LYS A 2 -9.81 -74.08 19.21
CA LYS A 2 -10.23 -73.41 17.97
C LYS A 2 -9.68 -71.99 18.01
N THR A 3 -8.72 -71.74 17.12
CA THR A 3 -8.10 -70.45 16.84
C THR A 3 -9.15 -69.53 16.25
N LEU A 4 -9.34 -68.34 16.82
CA LEU A 4 -10.04 -67.25 16.15
C LEU A 4 -9.01 -66.50 15.31
N THR A 5 -8.96 -66.83 14.03
CA THR A 5 -8.20 -66.05 13.04
C THR A 5 -8.92 -64.72 12.85
N ILE A 6 -8.31 -63.64 13.31
CA ILE A 6 -8.80 -62.28 13.02
C ILE A 6 -8.39 -61.97 11.59
N ILE A 7 -9.33 -62.15 10.67
CA ILE A 7 -9.21 -61.74 9.27
C ILE A 7 -9.66 -60.29 9.26
N ASP A 8 -8.71 -59.37 9.09
CA ASP A 8 -8.87 -57.91 8.99
C ASP A 8 -10.30 -57.39 9.21
N LEU A 9 -10.55 -56.87 10.42
CA LEU A 9 -11.75 -56.08 10.66
C LEU A 9 -11.41 -54.62 10.34
N PRO A 10 -11.83 -54.05 9.20
CA PRO A 10 -11.71 -52.63 8.97
C PRO A 10 -12.66 -51.91 9.94
N LYS A 11 -12.12 -51.54 11.11
CA LYS A 11 -12.75 -50.59 12.03
C LYS A 11 -12.84 -49.24 11.30
N THR A 12 -13.97 -49.00 10.64
CA THR A 12 -14.41 -47.64 10.28
C THR A 12 -15.07 -47.06 11.53
N GLU A 13 -14.25 -46.66 12.50
CA GLU A 13 -14.72 -45.71 13.50
C GLU A 13 -14.72 -44.34 12.84
N GLU A 14 -15.90 -43.74 12.66
CA GLU A 14 -15.99 -42.33 12.35
C GLU A 14 -15.36 -41.57 13.51
N LEU A 15 -14.16 -41.05 13.28
CA LEU A 15 -13.46 -40.22 14.24
C LEU A 15 -14.25 -38.91 14.39
N ASP A 16 -14.72 -38.61 15.60
CA ASP A 16 -15.26 -37.29 15.92
C ASP A 16 -14.21 -36.21 15.65
N SER A 17 -14.66 -35.02 15.30
CA SER A 17 -13.88 -33.79 15.07
C SER A 17 -12.76 -33.57 16.09
N ARG A 18 -12.99 -33.89 17.37
CA ARG A 18 -11.99 -33.78 18.43
C ARG A 18 -10.89 -34.84 18.34
N ALA A 19 -11.24 -36.06 17.96
CA ALA A 19 -10.27 -37.12 17.71
C ALA A 19 -9.49 -36.86 16.41
N MET A 20 -10.15 -36.35 15.36
CA MET A 20 -9.52 -35.89 14.12
C MET A 20 -8.50 -34.78 14.35
N SER A 21 -8.78 -33.90 15.31
CA SER A 21 -7.87 -32.84 15.75
C SER A 21 -6.59 -33.36 16.44
N ALA A 22 -6.58 -34.59 16.95
CA ALA A 22 -5.41 -35.19 17.60
C ALA A 22 -4.55 -36.03 16.65
N VAL A 23 -5.05 -36.35 15.45
CA VAL A 23 -4.28 -37.00 14.40
C VAL A 23 -3.19 -36.05 13.90
N ARG A 24 -2.00 -36.56 13.58
CA ARG A 24 -0.91 -35.76 13.00
C ARG A 24 -1.43 -35.01 11.74
N GLY A 25 -1.44 -33.68 11.79
CA GLY A 25 -2.01 -32.83 10.72
C GLY A 25 -3.46 -32.38 10.94
N GLY A 26 -4.13 -32.86 11.99
CA GLY A 26 -5.38 -32.29 12.47
C GLY A 26 -5.13 -30.90 13.05
N SER A 27 -5.84 -29.89 12.55
CA SER A 27 -5.84 -28.54 13.13
C SER A 27 -6.69 -28.55 14.41
N GLY A 28 -6.31 -29.39 15.36
CA GLY A 28 -6.53 -29.03 16.75
C GLY A 28 -5.80 -27.74 17.00
N LEU A 29 -6.40 -26.86 17.79
CA LEU A 29 -5.74 -25.69 18.37
C LEU A 29 -4.61 -26.19 19.27
N SER A 30 -3.56 -26.72 18.64
CA SER A 30 -2.31 -27.08 19.24
C SER A 30 -1.69 -25.76 19.63
N TYR A 31 -1.50 -25.66 20.93
CA TYR A 31 -0.85 -24.60 21.68
C TYR A 31 0.57 -24.36 21.12
N GLY A 32 0.65 -23.78 19.92
CA GLY A 32 1.84 -23.85 19.08
C GLY A 32 1.62 -23.52 17.60
N TYR A 33 0.53 -22.82 17.23
CA TYR A 33 0.54 -22.02 16.00
C TYR A 33 1.51 -20.86 16.20
N VAL A 34 2.80 -21.14 16.03
CA VAL A 34 3.81 -20.11 15.81
C VAL A 34 3.57 -19.63 14.39
N PHE A 35 2.62 -18.71 14.23
CA PHE A 35 2.67 -17.78 13.12
C PHE A 35 4.10 -17.21 13.11
N PRO A 36 4.81 -17.19 11.98
CA PRO A 36 6.08 -16.48 11.94
C PRO A 36 5.81 -15.05 12.38
N SER A 37 6.32 -14.69 13.55
CA SER A 37 6.21 -13.35 14.09
C SER A 37 6.89 -12.42 13.10
N PHE A 38 6.11 -11.77 12.25
CA PHE A 38 6.61 -10.71 11.40
C PHE A 38 7.01 -9.57 12.31
N ASP A 39 8.32 -9.37 12.43
CA ASP A 39 8.89 -8.31 13.23
C ASP A 39 8.68 -6.96 12.51
N ILE A 40 7.58 -6.29 12.85
CA ILE A 40 7.21 -4.97 12.29
C ILE A 40 8.30 -3.92 12.61
N SER A 41 9.16 -4.15 13.61
CA SER A 41 10.29 -3.26 13.92
C SER A 41 11.37 -3.25 12.82
N LYS A 42 11.35 -4.22 11.89
CA LYS A 42 12.24 -4.27 10.71
C LYS A 42 11.69 -3.49 9.51
N PHE A 43 10.52 -2.86 9.61
CA PHE A 43 10.02 -1.98 8.56
C PHE A 43 10.77 -0.65 8.59
N SER A 44 11.86 -0.57 7.82
CA SER A 44 12.58 0.68 7.55
C SER A 44 12.26 1.15 6.14
N ALA A 45 11.60 2.29 6.04
CA ALA A 45 11.26 2.91 4.77
C ALA A 45 11.84 4.32 4.73
N SER A 46 12.94 4.49 3.99
CA SER A 46 13.60 5.78 3.81
C SER A 46 13.16 6.41 2.49
N PHE A 47 12.55 7.59 2.57
CA PHE A 47 12.12 8.35 1.40
C PHE A 47 12.89 9.66 1.34
N ASN A 48 13.58 9.90 0.23
CA ASN A 48 14.13 11.21 -0.10
C ASN A 48 13.32 11.75 -1.28
N VAL A 49 12.54 12.81 -1.04
CA VAL A 49 11.74 13.44 -2.10
C VAL A 49 12.27 14.84 -2.33
N GLN A 50 13.05 15.01 -3.40
CA GLN A 50 13.52 16.32 -3.84
C GLN A 50 12.55 16.89 -4.86
N GLN A 51 12.03 18.08 -4.57
CA GLN A 51 11.05 18.75 -5.42
C GLN A 51 11.50 20.18 -5.70
N LEU A 52 12.15 20.36 -6.85
CA LEU A 52 12.63 21.66 -7.30
C LEU A 52 11.76 22.17 -8.46
N ALA A 53 11.13 23.32 -8.27
CA ALA A 53 10.43 24.03 -9.33
C ALA A 53 11.19 25.34 -9.59
N GLN A 54 11.90 25.42 -10.73
CA GLN A 54 12.56 26.64 -11.18
C GLN A 54 11.71 27.30 -12.24
N GLN A 55 11.24 28.51 -11.95
CA GLN A 55 10.36 29.26 -12.83
C GLN A 55 10.93 30.65 -13.05
N SER A 56 11.08 31.03 -14.33
CA SER A 56 11.48 32.36 -14.77
C SER A 56 10.46 32.82 -15.81
N GLN A 57 9.87 34.00 -15.61
CA GLN A 57 8.93 34.61 -16.55
C GLN A 57 9.40 36.03 -16.85
N ASN A 58 9.52 36.34 -18.14
CA ASN A 58 9.78 37.69 -18.63
C ASN A 58 8.60 38.11 -19.52
N THR A 59 7.93 39.21 -19.15
CA THR A 59 6.81 39.77 -19.92
C THR A 59 7.19 41.18 -20.34
N GLN A 60 7.30 41.40 -21.65
CA GLN A 60 7.60 42.71 -22.23
C GLN A 60 6.43 43.16 -23.09
N VAL A 61 6.03 44.42 -22.92
CA VAL A 61 4.88 45.01 -23.61
C VAL A 61 5.29 46.36 -24.17
N ASP A 62 5.54 46.40 -25.47
CA ASP A 62 5.89 47.62 -26.19
C ASP A 62 4.65 48.17 -26.90
N ASN A 63 4.01 49.16 -26.30
CA ASN A 63 2.79 49.75 -26.85
C ASN A 63 2.94 51.26 -27.10
N GLY A 64 2.35 51.75 -28.18
CA GLY A 64 2.37 53.17 -28.54
C GLY A 64 3.72 53.72 -29.01
N ASN A 65 4.61 52.88 -29.51
CA ASN A 65 5.90 53.32 -30.04
C ASN A 65 5.71 54.04 -31.40
N ASN A 66 6.30 55.24 -31.51
CA ASN A 66 6.32 56.08 -32.70
C ASN A 66 4.93 56.53 -33.21
N VAL A 67 4.06 57.00 -32.32
CA VAL A 67 2.71 57.46 -32.70
C VAL A 67 2.50 58.95 -32.39
N ALA A 68 2.29 59.76 -33.42
CA ALA A 68 2.15 61.22 -33.30
C ALA A 68 0.69 61.69 -33.06
N PHE A 69 -0.32 60.85 -33.30
CA PHE A 69 -1.74 61.16 -33.09
C PHE A 69 -2.57 59.91 -32.78
N ALA A 70 -2.34 59.28 -31.63
CA ALA A 70 -3.15 58.14 -31.19
C ALA A 70 -4.07 58.46 -30.02
N ASN A 71 -5.25 57.86 -30.06
CA ASN A 71 -6.21 57.77 -28.97
C ASN A 71 -6.58 56.29 -28.81
N GLY A 72 -6.73 55.81 -27.56
CA GLY A 72 -7.14 54.43 -27.29
C GLY A 72 -6.01 53.39 -27.34
N ILE A 73 -4.75 53.79 -27.14
CA ILE A 73 -3.66 52.83 -26.99
C ILE A 73 -3.75 52.20 -25.58
N THR A 74 -4.21 50.96 -25.54
CA THR A 74 -4.30 50.16 -24.30
C THR A 74 -3.46 48.91 -24.43
N ALA A 75 -2.69 48.59 -23.38
CA ALA A 75 -2.02 47.30 -23.22
C ALA A 75 -2.60 46.65 -21.98
N ASP A 76 -3.26 45.50 -22.16
CA ASP A 76 -3.75 44.69 -21.06
C ASP A 76 -2.96 43.38 -21.05
N THR A 77 -2.19 43.17 -19.98
CA THR A 77 -1.38 41.96 -19.83
C THR A 77 -1.53 41.40 -18.44
N ASP A 78 -1.98 40.14 -18.38
CA ASP A 78 -2.14 39.35 -17.16
C ASP A 78 -1.25 38.09 -17.21
N PRO A 79 0.08 38.24 -17.07
CA PRO A 79 0.98 37.09 -17.06
C PRO A 79 0.79 36.27 -15.77
N VAL A 80 0.30 35.04 -15.91
CA VAL A 80 0.10 34.12 -14.78
C VAL A 80 1.11 32.98 -14.86
N GLN A 81 2.01 32.89 -13.86
CA GLN A 81 2.92 31.76 -13.68
C GLN A 81 2.53 30.93 -12.46
N LYS A 82 2.15 29.67 -12.70
CA LYS A 82 1.78 28.70 -11.65
C LYS A 82 2.78 27.54 -11.64
N ALA A 83 3.45 27.32 -10.51
CA ALA A 83 4.17 26.08 -10.23
C ALA A 83 3.41 25.30 -9.16
N LYS A 84 3.22 24.01 -9.39
CA LYS A 84 2.72 23.09 -8.37
C LYS A 84 3.70 21.93 -8.26
N ASN A 85 4.32 21.81 -7.09
CA ASN A 85 5.10 20.65 -6.72
C ASN A 85 4.35 19.89 -5.63
N THR A 86 4.02 18.63 -5.87
CA THR A 86 3.24 17.81 -4.93
C THR A 86 3.95 16.49 -4.75
N SER A 87 4.41 16.22 -3.53
CA SER A 87 4.98 14.93 -3.11
C SER A 87 3.96 14.21 -2.25
N ASN A 88 3.64 12.96 -2.57
CA ASN A 88 2.84 12.12 -1.69
C ASN A 88 3.53 10.77 -1.50
N ILE A 89 3.79 10.39 -0.25
CA ILE A 89 4.25 9.06 0.12
C ILE A 89 3.09 8.35 0.80
N ASN A 90 2.48 7.39 0.09
CA ASN A 90 1.40 6.57 0.63
C ASN A 90 1.97 5.23 1.10
N LEU A 91 1.89 4.95 2.39
CA LEU A 91 2.35 3.69 2.98
C LEU A 91 1.23 2.66 3.18
N GLY A 92 0.01 2.96 2.75
CA GLY A 92 -1.16 2.10 2.97
C GLY A 92 -1.53 1.94 4.45
N SER A 93 -2.72 1.42 4.71
CA SER A 93 -3.06 0.94 6.06
C SER A 93 -2.33 -0.39 6.25
N PHE A 94 -1.21 -0.36 6.98
CA PHE A 94 -0.69 -1.59 7.57
C PHE A 94 -1.72 -2.04 8.60
N GLY A 95 -2.49 -3.09 8.26
CA GLY A 95 -3.42 -3.71 9.18
C GLY A 95 -2.67 -4.22 10.40
N LEU A 96 -2.60 -3.40 11.45
CA LEU A 96 -2.18 -3.82 12.77
C LEU A 96 -3.26 -4.78 13.29
N PRO A 97 -2.95 -6.05 13.58
CA PRO A 97 -3.90 -6.94 14.23
C PRO A 97 -4.24 -6.34 15.58
N SER A 98 -5.54 -6.18 15.85
CA SER A 98 -6.04 -5.88 17.19
C SER A 98 -6.31 -7.19 17.90
N ALA A 99 -5.83 -7.25 19.15
CA ALA A 99 -5.99 -8.31 20.16
C ALA A 99 -5.25 -9.64 19.91
#